data_AF-G9MWZ3-F1
#
_entry.id   AF-G9MWZ3-F1
#
_cell.length_a   1.000
_cell.length_b   1.000
_cell.length_c   1.000
_cell.angle_alpha   90.00
_cell.angle_beta   90.00
_cell.angle_gamma   90.00
#
_symmetry.space_group_name_H-M   'P 1'
#
loop_
_entity.id
_entity.type
_entity.pdbx_description
1 polymer ?
#
loop_
_entity_poly.entity_id
_entity_poly.type
_entity_poly.pdbx_seq_one_letter_code
_entity_poly.pdbx_strand_id
1 'polypeptide(L)'
;YDVWVARTINGDSLFEIPPDGNWNSAWNLFWNADETRNRFSTQRPFQVFSCWNGATAFTAQPLLEKTVEFRAANETAGECRQGEPQLFCKDLWFKGYRKIAVVPSVNLEYSVAQTKKIKEAKGFTSHTVSSQDPAGDKINWRLDSLNMVKCMPVWENQYWQSWNETLKQ
;
A
#
# COMPACT_ATOMS: atom_id res chain seq x y z
N TYR A 1 10.48 2.65 -2.46
CA TYR A 1 10.88 1.81 -1.32
C TYR A 1 9.70 0.91 -0.95
N ASP A 2 9.92 -0.26 -0.35
CA ASP A 2 8.87 -1.20 0.11
C ASP A 2 7.83 -1.67 -0.92
N VAL A 3 8.25 -1.78 -2.18
CA VAL A 3 7.39 -2.21 -3.31
C VAL A 3 6.85 -3.64 -3.13
N TRP A 4 7.57 -4.45 -2.35
CA TRP A 4 7.26 -5.86 -2.10
C TRP A 4 6.08 -6.07 -1.15
N VAL A 5 5.79 -5.12 -0.24
CA VAL A 5 4.63 -5.17 0.69
C VAL A 5 3.45 -4.30 0.25
N ALA A 6 3.65 -3.46 -0.77
CA ALA A 6 2.62 -2.55 -1.25
C ALA A 6 1.74 -3.23 -2.29
N ARG A 7 0.43 -3.11 -2.12
CA ARG A 7 -0.58 -3.59 -3.08
C ARG A 7 -1.59 -2.49 -3.34
N THR A 8 -1.79 -2.18 -4.61
CA THR A 8 -2.85 -1.28 -5.06
C THR A 8 -4.21 -1.81 -4.63
N ILE A 9 -5.25 -0.98 -4.77
CA ILE A 9 -6.63 -1.44 -4.56
C ILE A 9 -7.09 -2.47 -5.60
N ASN A 10 -6.28 -2.80 -6.61
CA ASN A 10 -6.54 -3.91 -7.54
C ASN A 10 -5.81 -5.19 -7.12
N GLY A 11 -5.10 -5.17 -5.99
CA GLY A 11 -4.34 -6.31 -5.47
C GLY A 11 -2.97 -6.53 -6.13
N ASP A 12 -2.55 -5.68 -7.07
CA ASP A 12 -1.24 -5.76 -7.75
C ASP A 12 -0.17 -4.89 -7.08
N SER A 13 1.10 -5.09 -7.43
CA SER A 13 2.22 -4.21 -7.02
C SER A 13 2.06 -2.78 -7.55
N LEU A 14 2.90 -1.84 -7.06
CA LEU A 14 2.82 -0.43 -7.48
C LEU A 14 3.41 -0.17 -8.87
N PHE A 15 4.40 -0.97 -9.29
CA PHE A 15 4.86 -1.11 -10.67
C PHE A 15 5.12 -2.60 -10.95
N GLU A 16 5.25 -2.98 -12.22
CA GLU A 16 5.56 -4.36 -12.62
C GLU A 16 7.00 -4.73 -12.21
N ILE A 17 7.15 -5.79 -11.42
CA ILE A 17 8.46 -6.32 -11.03
C ILE A 17 8.66 -7.65 -11.76
N PRO A 18 9.58 -7.74 -12.74
CA PRO A 18 9.88 -8.97 -13.45
C PRO A 18 10.51 -10.05 -12.55
N PRO A 19 10.57 -11.32 -13.01
CA PRO A 19 11.14 -12.43 -12.24
C PRO A 19 12.59 -12.24 -11.78
N ASP A 20 13.39 -11.48 -12.53
CA ASP A 20 14.78 -11.15 -12.18
C ASP A 20 14.91 -10.03 -11.14
N GLY A 21 13.79 -9.49 -10.65
CA GLY A 21 13.74 -8.46 -9.62
C GLY A 21 14.23 -7.09 -10.05
N ASN A 22 14.43 -6.84 -11.35
CA ASN A 22 14.91 -5.54 -11.83
C ASN A 22 13.84 -4.44 -11.68
N TRP A 23 14.28 -3.18 -11.64
CA TRP A 23 13.41 -2.01 -11.38
C TRP A 23 13.18 -1.15 -12.62
N ASN A 24 13.38 -1.70 -13.83
CA ASN A 24 13.30 -0.93 -15.07
C ASN A 24 11.90 -0.36 -15.33
N SER A 25 10.86 -0.91 -14.71
CA SER A 25 9.47 -0.44 -14.81
C SER A 25 9.07 0.55 -13.70
N ALA A 26 9.98 0.96 -12.81
CA ALA A 26 9.67 1.83 -11.66
C ALA A 26 9.17 3.23 -12.06
N TRP A 27 9.38 3.66 -13.30
CA TRP A 27 8.82 4.90 -13.85
C TRP A 27 7.33 4.77 -14.21
N ASN A 28 6.82 3.55 -14.39
CA ASN A 28 5.46 3.24 -14.80
C ASN A 28 4.60 2.83 -13.60
N LEU A 29 4.56 3.70 -12.57
CA LEU A 29 3.73 3.47 -11.39
C LEU A 29 2.25 3.44 -11.74
N PHE A 30 1.51 2.51 -11.13
CA PHE A 30 0.05 2.35 -11.27
C PHE A 30 -0.40 2.12 -12.71
N TRP A 31 0.42 1.42 -13.50
CA TRP A 31 0.21 1.14 -14.92
C TRP A 31 -1.12 0.46 -15.26
N ASN A 32 -1.72 -0.25 -14.32
CA ASN A 32 -3.01 -0.93 -14.42
C ASN A 32 -4.11 -0.32 -13.53
N ALA A 33 -3.92 0.91 -13.06
CA ALA A 33 -4.85 1.60 -12.16
C ALA A 33 -4.91 3.11 -12.45
N ASP A 34 -5.63 3.50 -13.50
CA ASP A 34 -5.67 4.89 -14.00
C ASP A 34 -6.15 5.92 -12.98
N GLU A 35 -7.18 5.58 -12.19
CA GLU A 35 -7.67 6.45 -11.12
C GLU A 35 -6.56 6.72 -10.08
N THR A 36 -5.87 5.66 -9.65
CA THR A 36 -4.76 5.75 -8.70
C THR A 36 -3.60 6.53 -9.29
N ARG A 37 -3.27 6.29 -10.56
CA ARG A 37 -2.21 7.01 -11.29
C ARG A 37 -2.48 8.50 -11.35
N ASN A 38 -3.72 8.90 -11.66
CA ASN A 38 -4.13 10.30 -11.71
C ASN A 38 -4.09 10.96 -10.33
N ARG A 39 -4.57 10.27 -9.29
CA ARG A 39 -4.48 10.78 -7.91
C ARG A 39 -3.02 10.92 -7.47
N PHE A 40 -2.17 9.94 -7.79
CA PHE A 40 -0.74 10.01 -7.50
C PHE A 40 -0.04 11.19 -8.21
N SER A 41 -0.29 11.39 -9.50
CA SER A 41 0.33 12.48 -10.28
C SER A 41 -0.12 13.87 -9.82
N THR A 42 -1.34 13.97 -9.28
CA THR A 42 -1.89 15.20 -8.72
C THR A 42 -1.66 15.32 -7.21
N GLN A 43 -0.85 14.44 -6.61
CA GLN A 43 -0.51 14.39 -5.19
C GLN A 43 -1.72 14.24 -4.24
N ARG A 44 -2.80 13.62 -4.73
CA ARG A 44 -4.05 13.40 -4.00
C ARG A 44 -4.09 12.03 -3.31
N PRO A 45 -4.73 11.90 -2.14
CA PRO A 45 -4.89 10.62 -1.47
C PRO A 45 -5.64 9.58 -2.33
N PHE A 46 -5.27 8.30 -2.19
CA PHE A 46 -5.92 7.17 -2.85
C PHE A 46 -5.91 5.91 -1.99
N GLN A 47 -6.91 5.04 -2.17
CA GLN A 47 -7.04 3.78 -1.44
C GLN A 47 -6.07 2.72 -1.98
N VAL A 48 -5.58 1.86 -1.09
CA VAL A 48 -4.73 0.70 -1.39
C VAL A 48 -5.20 -0.51 -0.59
N PHE A 49 -4.80 -1.72 -1.01
CA PHE A 49 -4.98 -2.90 -0.17
C PHE A 49 -3.98 -2.89 0.98
N SER A 50 -2.70 -2.66 0.68
CA SER A 50 -1.64 -2.54 1.67
C SER A 50 -0.59 -1.54 1.21
N CYS A 51 -0.02 -0.78 2.14
CA CYS A 51 1.19 0.00 1.92
C CYS A 51 1.68 0.50 3.28
N TRP A 52 2.89 0.13 3.68
CA TRP A 52 3.67 0.94 4.62
C TRP A 52 4.95 1.36 3.92
N ASN A 53 5.29 2.62 4.14
CA ASN A 53 6.56 3.21 3.77
C ASN A 53 7.09 3.89 5.05
N GLY A 54 7.92 4.93 4.94
CA GLY A 54 8.57 5.59 6.08
C GLY A 54 7.68 6.07 7.24
N ALA A 55 6.37 6.27 7.06
CA ALA A 55 5.44 6.51 8.17
C ALA A 55 4.04 5.95 7.89
N THR A 56 3.33 5.60 8.95
CA THR A 56 1.97 5.09 8.90
C THR A 56 1.19 5.54 10.14
N ALA A 57 -0.12 5.67 9.99
CA ALA A 57 -1.05 5.91 11.10
C ALA A 57 -2.26 4.99 10.93
N PHE A 58 -2.68 4.36 12.02
CA PHE A 58 -3.83 3.45 12.05
C PHE A 58 -4.59 3.61 13.36
N THR A 59 -5.86 3.22 13.36
CA THR A 59 -6.67 3.18 14.58
C THR A 59 -6.12 2.13 15.56
N ALA A 60 -6.05 2.47 16.84
CA ALA A 60 -5.47 1.60 17.87
C ALA A 60 -6.42 0.46 18.29
N GLN A 61 -7.73 0.61 18.08
CA GLN A 61 -8.74 -0.32 18.58
C GLN A 61 -8.47 -1.80 18.24
N PRO A 62 -8.11 -2.20 17.00
CA PRO A 62 -7.87 -3.59 16.65
C PRO A 62 -6.72 -4.24 17.44
N LEU A 63 -5.70 -3.45 17.77
CA LEU A 63 -4.56 -3.88 18.58
C LEU A 63 -4.92 -4.00 20.05
N LEU A 64 -5.66 -3.02 20.58
CA LEU A 64 -6.09 -3.01 21.98
C LEU A 64 -7.06 -4.16 22.28
N GLU A 65 -7.96 -4.46 21.35
CA GLU A 65 -8.89 -5.59 21.42
C GLU A 65 -8.25 -6.92 21.02
N LYS A 66 -6.98 -6.92 20.60
CA LYS A 66 -6.24 -8.10 20.13
C LYS A 66 -6.94 -8.84 18.99
N THR A 67 -7.64 -8.11 18.12
CA THR A 67 -8.28 -8.66 16.92
C THR A 67 -7.36 -8.61 15.71
N VAL A 68 -6.31 -7.78 15.75
CA VAL A 68 -5.21 -7.72 14.78
C VAL A 68 -3.89 -7.64 15.55
N GLU A 69 -2.87 -8.33 15.08
CA GLU A 69 -1.52 -8.33 15.65
C GLU A 69 -0.46 -8.29 14.54
N PHE A 70 0.76 -7.93 14.91
CA PHE A 70 1.92 -8.07 14.04
C PHE A 70 2.36 -9.53 14.05
N ARG A 71 2.41 -10.16 12.88
CA ARG A 71 2.65 -11.60 12.75
C ARG A 71 3.38 -11.96 11.46
N ALA A 72 3.94 -13.16 11.44
CA ALA A 72 4.39 -13.81 10.22
C ALA A 72 3.22 -14.46 9.46
N ALA A 73 3.46 -14.82 8.21
CA ALA A 73 2.51 -15.59 7.41
C ALA A 73 2.37 -17.02 7.95
N ASN A 74 1.14 -17.54 7.96
CA ASN A 74 0.86 -18.94 8.24
C ASN A 74 1.13 -19.80 6.98
N GLU A 75 2.40 -20.00 6.66
CA GLU A 75 2.83 -20.71 5.45
C GLU A 75 2.37 -22.17 5.42
N THR A 76 2.22 -22.82 6.58
CA THR A 76 1.71 -24.21 6.66
C THR A 76 0.23 -24.32 6.31
N ALA A 77 -0.54 -23.24 6.49
CA ALA A 77 -1.91 -23.13 6.02
C ALA A 77 -2.04 -22.58 4.59
N GLY A 78 -0.91 -22.34 3.90
CA GLY A 78 -0.88 -21.80 2.54
C GLY A 78 -1.01 -20.28 2.47
N GLU A 79 -0.82 -19.54 3.57
CA GLU A 79 -0.76 -18.08 3.51
C GLU A 79 0.50 -17.62 2.77
N CYS A 80 0.33 -16.62 1.90
CA CYS A 80 1.46 -16.07 1.18
C CYS A 80 2.48 -15.45 2.13
N ARG A 81 3.74 -15.88 2.04
CA ARG A 81 4.86 -15.21 2.68
C ARG A 81 4.96 -13.78 2.15
N GLN A 82 4.64 -12.82 3.01
CA GLN A 82 4.71 -11.38 2.76
C GLN A 82 5.20 -10.67 4.01
N GLY A 83 5.60 -9.42 3.85
CA GLY A 83 6.03 -8.62 4.98
C GLY A 83 4.89 -8.34 5.93
N GLU A 84 5.25 -8.18 7.20
CA GLU A 84 4.35 -7.77 8.29
C GLU A 84 3.40 -6.62 7.89
N PRO A 85 3.83 -5.55 7.18
CA PRO A 85 2.90 -4.48 6.77
C PRO A 85 1.72 -4.95 5.92
N GLN A 86 1.95 -5.89 5.01
CA GLN A 86 0.91 -6.42 4.15
C GLN A 86 -0.03 -7.34 4.93
N LEU A 87 0.51 -8.19 5.80
CA LEU A 87 -0.29 -9.08 6.64
C LEU A 87 -1.14 -8.30 7.64
N PHE A 88 -0.58 -7.26 8.24
CA PHE A 88 -1.29 -6.35 9.13
C PHE A 88 -2.46 -5.65 8.40
N CYS A 89 -2.23 -5.15 7.18
CA CYS A 89 -3.29 -4.58 6.36
C CYS A 89 -4.35 -5.63 6.00
N LYS A 90 -3.94 -6.84 5.61
CA LYS A 90 -4.86 -7.97 5.32
C LYS A 90 -5.76 -8.27 6.51
N ASP A 91 -5.21 -8.32 7.71
CA ASP A 91 -5.98 -8.58 8.94
C ASP A 91 -6.93 -7.43 9.27
N LEU A 92 -6.50 -6.17 9.09
CA LEU A 92 -7.38 -5.00 9.18
C LEU A 92 -8.55 -5.12 8.19
N TRP A 93 -8.29 -5.46 6.93
CA TRP A 93 -9.33 -5.68 5.91
C TRP A 93 -10.33 -6.75 6.34
N PHE A 94 -9.83 -7.86 6.88
CA PHE A 94 -10.64 -8.98 7.37
C PHE A 94 -11.51 -8.60 8.57
N LYS A 95 -11.00 -7.77 9.48
CA LYS A 95 -11.75 -7.23 10.62
C LYS A 95 -12.64 -6.02 10.27
N GLY A 96 -12.75 -5.65 9.00
CA GLY A 96 -13.65 -4.59 8.51
C GLY A 96 -13.02 -3.20 8.41
N TYR A 97 -11.74 -3.05 8.75
CA TYR A 97 -10.97 -1.80 8.65
C TYR A 97 -10.42 -1.60 7.23
N ARG A 98 -11.33 -1.46 6.26
CA ARG A 98 -11.05 -1.50 4.81
C ARG A 98 -10.59 -0.17 4.19
N LYS A 99 -10.43 0.87 5.02
CA LYS A 99 -10.08 2.23 4.58
C LYS A 99 -8.59 2.51 4.76
N ILE A 100 -7.78 1.89 3.91
CA ILE A 100 -6.32 2.06 3.91
C ILE A 100 -5.92 2.91 2.70
N ALA A 101 -5.12 3.96 2.92
CA ALA A 101 -4.79 4.93 1.87
C ALA A 101 -3.34 5.41 1.94
N VAL A 102 -2.84 5.81 0.77
CA VAL A 102 -1.57 6.53 0.62
C VAL A 102 -1.87 8.02 0.50
N VAL A 103 -1.03 8.86 1.12
CA VAL A 103 -1.10 10.34 1.05
C VAL A 103 0.16 10.85 0.33
N PRO A 104 0.13 11.07 -1.00
CA PRO A 104 1.35 11.35 -1.78
C PRO A 104 1.96 12.73 -1.54
N SER A 105 1.24 13.64 -0.87
CA SER A 105 1.75 14.95 -0.45
C SER A 105 2.73 14.87 0.74
N VAL A 106 2.83 13.70 1.41
CA VAL A 106 3.77 13.44 2.50
C VAL A 106 4.99 12.68 1.96
N ASN A 107 6.07 13.42 1.72
CA ASN A 107 7.35 12.88 1.23
C ASN A 107 8.31 12.64 2.41
N LEU A 108 8.82 11.41 2.52
CA LEU A 108 9.69 10.95 3.61
C LEU A 108 10.92 10.21 3.06
N GLU A 109 12.03 10.31 3.79
CA GLU A 109 13.31 9.64 3.53
C GLU A 109 14.02 9.30 4.85
N TYR A 110 14.98 8.40 4.81
CA TYR A 110 15.69 7.90 6.00
C TYR A 110 16.68 8.89 6.64
N SER A 111 16.99 10.00 5.98
CA SER A 111 17.87 11.02 6.53
C SER A 111 17.36 12.42 6.25
N VAL A 112 17.76 13.38 7.08
CA VAL A 112 17.42 14.80 6.90
C VAL A 112 17.91 15.32 5.55
N ALA A 113 19.12 14.92 5.14
CA ALA A 113 19.70 15.35 3.86
C ALA A 113 18.90 14.84 2.66
N GLN A 114 18.52 13.56 2.66
CA GLN A 114 17.70 12.98 1.59
C GLN A 114 16.25 13.50 1.64
N THR A 115 15.71 13.74 2.84
CA THR A 115 14.39 14.35 3.05
C THR A 115 14.33 15.74 2.43
N LYS A 116 15.38 16.54 2.57
CA LYS A 116 15.47 17.85 1.92
C LYS A 116 15.41 17.72 0.40
N LYS A 117 16.23 16.83 -0.19
CA LYS A 117 16.25 16.60 -1.64
C LYS A 117 14.89 16.13 -2.19
N ILE A 118 14.23 15.18 -1.51
CA ILE A 118 12.94 14.68 -1.99
C ILE A 118 11.85 15.74 -1.87
N LYS A 119 11.85 16.57 -0.81
CA LYS A 119 10.89 17.67 -0.65
C LYS A 119 11.13 18.80 -1.65
N GLU A 120 12.39 19.07 -2.02
CA GLU A 120 12.72 19.99 -3.12
C GLU A 120 12.24 19.44 -4.47
N ALA A 121 12.37 18.14 -4.72
CA ALA A 121 11.99 17.52 -5.98
C ALA A 121 10.47 17.24 -6.12
N LYS A 122 9.79 16.93 -5.01
CA LYS A 122 8.38 16.49 -4.98
C LYS A 122 7.44 17.46 -4.29
N GLY A 123 7.97 18.50 -3.66
CA GLY A 123 7.19 19.50 -2.93
C GLY A 123 7.10 19.24 -1.43
N PHE A 124 6.92 20.33 -0.70
CA PHE A 124 6.64 20.33 0.73
C PHE A 124 5.14 20.15 0.96
N THR A 125 4.79 19.28 1.90
CA THR A 125 3.39 18.97 2.26
C THR A 125 2.55 20.22 2.51
N SER A 126 3.09 21.20 3.25
CA SER A 126 2.38 22.45 3.55
C SER A 126 2.03 23.24 2.29
N HIS A 127 2.93 23.29 1.31
CA HIS A 127 2.71 23.99 0.04
C HIS A 127 1.75 23.21 -0.87
N THR A 128 1.93 21.90 -1.00
CA THR A 128 1.04 21.05 -1.81
C THR A 128 -0.39 21.14 -1.28
N VAL A 129 -0.60 20.98 0.02
CA VAL A 129 -1.94 20.99 0.61
C VAL A 129 -2.57 22.39 0.59
N SER A 130 -1.80 23.46 0.81
CA SER A 130 -2.35 24.83 0.80
C SER A 130 -2.79 25.31 -0.57
N SER A 131 -2.23 24.76 -1.64
CA SER A 131 -2.53 25.12 -3.04
C SER A 131 -3.63 24.28 -3.67
N GLN A 132 -4.15 23.30 -2.93
CA GLN A 132 -5.12 22.32 -3.42
C GLN A 132 -6.50 22.53 -2.81
N ASP A 133 -7.55 22.40 -3.62
CA ASP A 133 -8.94 22.34 -3.10
C ASP A 133 -9.12 21.04 -2.28
N PRO A 134 -9.47 21.11 -0.98
CA PRO A 134 -9.69 19.94 -0.13
C PRO A 134 -10.80 19.01 -0.63
N ALA A 135 -11.75 19.50 -1.42
CA ALA A 135 -12.82 18.66 -1.97
C ALA A 135 -12.27 17.53 -2.87
N GLY A 136 -11.11 17.74 -3.50
CA GLY A 136 -10.40 16.74 -4.31
C GLY A 136 -9.77 15.60 -3.52
N ASP A 137 -9.60 15.75 -2.20
CA ASP A 137 -8.96 14.74 -1.35
C ASP A 137 -9.92 13.64 -0.90
N LYS A 138 -11.23 13.80 -1.16
CA LYS A 138 -12.22 12.77 -0.84
C LYS A 138 -11.92 11.49 -1.62
N ILE A 139 -11.75 10.40 -0.88
CA ILE A 139 -11.61 9.05 -1.43
C ILE A 139 -12.99 8.39 -1.51
N ASN A 140 -13.34 7.87 -2.68
CA ASN A 140 -14.50 7.00 -2.85
C ASN A 140 -14.09 5.58 -2.45
N TRP A 141 -14.28 5.25 -1.17
CA TRP A 141 -13.82 3.98 -0.61
C TRP A 141 -14.53 2.78 -1.25
N ARG A 142 -13.75 1.87 -1.83
CA ARG A 142 -14.20 0.54 -2.27
C ARG A 142 -14.18 -0.39 -1.06
N LEU A 143 -15.37 -0.77 -0.59
CA LEU A 143 -15.53 -1.60 0.62
C LEU A 143 -15.74 -3.08 0.31
N ASP A 144 -16.15 -3.40 -0.92
CA ASP A 144 -16.21 -4.78 -1.37
C ASP A 144 -14.80 -5.35 -1.42
N SER A 145 -14.65 -6.57 -0.93
CA SER A 145 -13.33 -7.19 -0.87
C SER A 145 -12.80 -7.41 -2.29
N LEU A 146 -11.54 -7.06 -2.50
CA LEU A 146 -10.79 -7.59 -3.63
C LEU A 146 -10.95 -9.11 -3.65
N ASN A 147 -11.17 -9.74 -4.80
CA ASN A 147 -11.22 -11.20 -4.83
C ASN A 147 -9.82 -11.79 -4.70
N MET A 148 -8.83 -11.13 -5.31
CA MET A 148 -7.47 -11.65 -5.43
C MET A 148 -6.44 -10.58 -5.06
N VAL A 149 -5.31 -11.03 -4.52
CA VAL A 149 -4.12 -10.22 -4.28
C VAL A 149 -2.90 -10.96 -4.82
N LYS A 150 -1.93 -10.20 -5.34
CA LYS A 150 -0.69 -10.74 -5.86
C LYS A 150 0.22 -11.15 -4.71
N CYS A 151 0.51 -12.45 -4.65
CA CYS A 151 1.52 -13.05 -3.80
C CYS A 151 2.89 -12.95 -4.49
N MET A 152 3.90 -12.49 -3.76
CA MET A 152 5.28 -12.30 -4.24
C MET A 152 6.28 -12.72 -3.14
N PRO A 153 6.36 -14.01 -2.77
CA PRO A 153 7.26 -14.50 -1.72
C PRO A 153 8.73 -14.31 -2.10
N VAL A 154 9.02 -14.42 -3.41
CA VAL A 154 10.29 -14.11 -4.08
C VAL A 154 9.94 -13.53 -5.46
N TRP A 155 10.91 -12.93 -6.15
CA TRP A 155 10.65 -12.28 -7.44
C TRP A 155 10.35 -13.28 -8.54
N GLU A 156 10.99 -14.44 -8.52
CA GLU A 156 10.86 -15.51 -9.50
C GLU A 156 9.51 -16.24 -9.41
N ASN A 157 8.85 -16.15 -8.26
CA ASN A 157 7.58 -16.83 -7.99
C ASN A 157 6.53 -15.82 -7.54
N GLN A 158 5.77 -15.30 -8.51
CA GLN A 158 4.66 -14.38 -8.27
C GLN A 158 3.39 -14.99 -8.83
N TYR A 159 2.31 -14.96 -8.05
CA TYR A 159 1.03 -15.55 -8.45
C TYR A 159 -0.14 -14.83 -7.77
N TRP A 160 -1.33 -14.95 -8.36
CA TRP A 160 -2.56 -14.44 -7.77
C TRP A 160 -3.20 -15.50 -6.89
N GLN A 161 -3.68 -15.09 -5.73
CA GLN A 161 -4.46 -15.93 -4.82
C GLN A 161 -5.56 -15.12 -4.15
N SER A 162 -6.52 -15.80 -3.51
CA SER A 162 -7.52 -15.09 -2.70
C SER A 162 -6.82 -14.28 -1.63
N TRP A 163 -7.30 -13.07 -1.33
CA TRP A 163 -6.69 -12.19 -0.33
C TRP A 163 -6.90 -12.66 1.11
N ASN A 164 -7.92 -13.50 1.36
CA ASN A 164 -8.33 -14.02 2.66
C ASN A 164 -8.23 -15.56 2.73
N GLU A 165 -7.38 -16.16 1.90
CA GLU A 165 -7.21 -17.60 1.69
C GLU A 165 -7.08 -18.42 2.98
N THR A 166 -6.49 -17.85 4.03
CA THR A 166 -6.29 -18.49 5.34
C THR A 166 -7.21 -17.96 6.44
N LEU A 167 -8.00 -16.93 6.15
CA LEU A 167 -8.84 -16.26 7.13
C LEU A 167 -10.28 -16.78 7.01
N LYS A 168 -10.67 -17.65 7.95
CA LYS A 168 -12.03 -18.19 8.06
C LYS A 168 -12.83 -17.33 9.03
N GLN A 169 -14.11 -17.08 8.68
CA GLN A 169 -15.08 -16.41 9.56
C GLN A 169 -15.37 -17.24 10.81
#